data_AF-A0A259IDL1-F1
#
_entry.id   AF-A0A259IDL1-F1
#
_cell.length_a   1.000
_cell.length_b   1.000
_cell.length_c   1.000
_cell.angle_alpha   90.00
_cell.angle_beta   90.00
_cell.angle_gamma   90.00
#
_symmetry.space_group_name_H-M   'P 1'
#
loop_
_entity.id
_entity.type
_entity.pdbx_description
1 polymer ?
#
loop_
_entity_poly.entity_id
_entity_poly.type
_entity_poly.pdbx_seq_one_letter_code
_entity_poly.pdbx_strand_id
1 'polypeptide(L)'
;VTYLLRDKRQAHIQEHGLVVETPKGSYTVHPKTVTAQELKPIYDLIILAPKAFDLEDSLQSIAGASSQGLILPFLNGLAHIEQLDQRFGRERVMGGIAHIAATITDTGAVKQLTDLHVLTVGARTPSQEAAAKAFYESCQKTDFNAVYSENIEQALWDKWTFLSTLAGMTTLCNGSIGEIVATPYGDALTKTMFAQCCAIADAHGFTIAAGVQSKSIEMLTAVGSPMTASMLRDLNAGNKTEHGHILLEMINKAQAKQLDCDLIKMAYTHIEIIQRRNT
;
A
#
# COMPACT_ATOMS: atom_id res chain seq x y z
N VAL A 1 -21.09 -5.52 -5.42
CA VAL A 1 -20.06 -4.51 -5.11
C VAL A 1 -20.73 -3.13 -5.06
N THR A 2 -20.48 -2.37 -4.01
CA THR A 2 -20.99 -1.00 -3.82
C THR A 2 -19.81 -0.11 -3.46
N TYR A 3 -19.69 1.04 -4.10
CA TYR A 3 -18.58 1.98 -3.92
C TYR A 3 -19.01 3.09 -2.95
N LEU A 4 -18.32 3.19 -1.82
CA LEU A 4 -18.43 4.33 -0.93
C LEU A 4 -17.64 5.49 -1.50
N LEU A 5 -18.30 6.61 -1.80
CA LEU A 5 -17.69 7.78 -2.43
C LEU A 5 -18.07 9.05 -1.66
N ARG A 6 -17.15 10.03 -1.62
CA ARG A 6 -17.47 11.40 -1.21
C ARG A 6 -18.40 12.06 -2.25
N ASP A 7 -19.27 12.97 -1.83
CA ASP A 7 -20.36 13.55 -2.63
C ASP A 7 -19.92 14.01 -4.04
N LYS A 8 -18.83 14.80 -4.12
CA LYS A 8 -18.31 15.29 -5.41
C LYS A 8 -17.93 14.15 -6.37
N ARG A 9 -17.32 13.09 -5.83
CA ARG A 9 -16.90 11.93 -6.63
C ARG A 9 -18.09 11.06 -7.02
N GLN A 10 -19.07 10.92 -6.13
CA GLN A 10 -20.31 10.21 -6.42
C GLN A 10 -21.08 10.87 -7.56
N ALA A 11 -21.30 12.20 -7.48
CA ALA A 11 -21.99 12.97 -8.52
C ALA A 11 -21.30 12.81 -9.89
N HIS A 12 -19.98 12.95 -9.93
CA HIS A 12 -19.20 12.77 -11.16
C HIS A 12 -19.34 11.35 -11.75
N ILE A 13 -19.29 10.30 -10.92
CA ILE A 13 -19.45 8.90 -11.39
C ILE A 13 -20.90 8.61 -11.79
N GLN A 14 -21.89 9.24 -11.17
CA GLN A 14 -23.30 9.11 -11.59
C GLN A 14 -23.55 9.77 -12.94
N GLU A 15 -22.92 10.92 -13.21
CA GLU A 15 -23.07 11.66 -14.46
C GLU A 15 -22.30 11.02 -15.63
N HIS A 16 -21.04 10.64 -15.41
CA HIS A 16 -20.13 10.22 -16.49
C HIS A 16 -19.77 8.73 -16.48
N GLY A 17 -20.14 8.00 -15.42
CA GLY A 17 -19.61 6.67 -15.13
C GLY A 17 -18.19 6.71 -14.54
N LEU A 18 -17.73 5.56 -14.08
CA LEU A 18 -16.33 5.36 -13.69
C LEU A 18 -15.53 4.95 -14.93
N VAL A 19 -14.78 5.91 -15.48
CA VAL A 19 -13.85 5.67 -16.58
C VAL A 19 -12.58 5.03 -16.04
N VAL A 20 -12.19 3.91 -16.66
CA VAL A 20 -10.95 3.19 -16.37
C VAL A 20 -10.09 3.17 -17.64
N GLU A 21 -8.88 3.72 -17.54
CA GLU A 21 -7.89 3.75 -18.62
C GLU A 21 -6.81 2.70 -18.32
N THR A 22 -6.64 1.72 -19.21
CA THR A 22 -5.60 0.68 -19.08
C THR A 22 -4.64 0.74 -20.26
N PRO A 23 -3.44 0.12 -20.17
CA PRO A 23 -2.54 -0.03 -21.32
C PRO A 23 -3.19 -0.74 -22.52
N LYS A 24 -4.23 -1.56 -22.28
CA LYS A 24 -4.95 -2.34 -23.30
C LYS A 24 -6.18 -1.62 -23.88
N GLY A 25 -6.54 -0.46 -23.34
CA GLY A 25 -7.73 0.29 -23.75
C GLY A 25 -8.48 0.89 -22.58
N SER A 26 -9.47 1.73 -22.89
CA SER A 26 -10.31 2.40 -21.89
C SER A 26 -11.73 1.86 -21.93
N TYR A 27 -12.37 1.79 -20.77
CA TYR A 27 -13.76 1.37 -20.65
C TYR A 27 -14.46 2.13 -19.51
N THR A 28 -15.79 2.18 -19.56
CA THR A 28 -16.61 2.86 -18.56
C THR A 28 -17.50 1.84 -17.86
N VAL A 29 -17.55 1.91 -16.52
CA VAL A 29 -18.47 1.11 -15.71
C VAL A 29 -19.39 2.02 -14.89
N HIS A 30 -20.59 1.55 -14.59
CA HIS A 30 -21.57 2.27 -13.76
C HIS A 30 -21.80 1.49 -12.46
N PRO A 31 -20.89 1.63 -11.47
CA PRO A 31 -21.03 0.89 -10.23
C PRO A 31 -22.20 1.41 -9.40
N LYS A 32 -22.75 0.56 -8.53
CA LYS A 32 -23.60 1.02 -7.43
C LYS A 32 -22.73 1.89 -6.51
N THR A 33 -23.21 3.08 -6.17
CA THR A 33 -22.51 4.03 -5.31
C THR A 33 -23.37 4.39 -4.11
N VAL A 34 -22.71 4.75 -3.00
CA VAL A 34 -23.34 5.26 -1.78
C VAL A 34 -22.45 6.31 -1.15
N THR A 35 -23.04 7.24 -0.41
CA THR A 35 -22.32 8.10 0.56
C THR A 35 -22.30 7.46 1.95
N ALA A 36 -21.54 8.06 2.87
CA ALA A 36 -21.48 7.57 4.25
C ALA A 36 -22.85 7.58 4.94
N GLN A 37 -23.71 8.55 4.63
CA GLN A 37 -25.06 8.70 5.18
C GLN A 37 -26.03 7.63 4.68
N GLU A 38 -25.74 7.03 3.52
CA GLU A 38 -26.58 6.01 2.88
C GLU A 38 -26.16 4.58 3.25
N LEU A 39 -25.06 4.41 3.98
CA LEU A 39 -24.55 3.10 4.36
C LEU A 39 -25.51 2.34 5.26
N LYS A 40 -25.57 1.03 5.03
CA LYS A 40 -26.33 0.07 5.82
C LYS A 40 -25.40 -1.06 6.29
N PRO A 41 -25.65 -1.69 7.44
CA PRO A 41 -24.83 -2.79 7.95
C PRO A 41 -25.15 -4.11 7.24
N ILE A 42 -24.98 -4.16 5.92
CA ILE A 42 -25.36 -5.29 5.05
C ILE A 42 -24.17 -5.85 4.25
N TYR A 43 -22.96 -5.43 4.57
CA TYR A 43 -21.76 -5.76 3.81
C TYR A 43 -20.98 -6.86 4.52
N ASP A 44 -20.72 -7.96 3.82
CA ASP A 44 -19.93 -9.09 4.35
C ASP A 44 -18.42 -8.79 4.34
N LEU A 45 -17.98 -7.93 3.41
CA LEU A 45 -16.58 -7.53 3.24
C LEU A 45 -16.49 -6.05 2.86
N ILE A 46 -15.64 -5.31 3.57
CA ILE A 46 -15.30 -3.92 3.31
C ILE A 46 -13.85 -3.87 2.83
N ILE A 47 -13.65 -3.52 1.57
CA ILE A 47 -12.32 -3.29 1.00
C ILE A 47 -11.88 -1.86 1.28
N LEU A 48 -10.76 -1.69 1.98
CA LEU A 48 -10.26 -0.40 2.42
C LEU A 48 -8.97 -0.05 1.68
N ALA A 49 -9.02 0.94 0.78
CA ALA A 49 -7.86 1.39 0.01
C ALA A 49 -7.68 2.93 -0.05
N PRO A 50 -7.86 3.68 1.06
CA PRO A 50 -7.53 5.10 1.08
C PRO A 50 -6.00 5.30 1.11
N LYS A 51 -5.57 6.53 0.86
CA LYS A 51 -4.22 6.95 1.25
C LYS A 51 -4.11 6.95 2.77
N ALA A 52 -2.92 6.66 3.29
CA ALA A 52 -2.64 6.61 4.73
C ALA A 52 -3.16 7.84 5.51
N PHE A 53 -2.98 9.05 4.98
CA PHE A 53 -3.43 10.29 5.64
C PHE A 53 -4.96 10.51 5.61
N ASP A 54 -5.70 9.75 4.81
CA ASP A 54 -7.18 9.75 4.77
C ASP A 54 -7.78 8.56 5.55
N LEU A 55 -6.96 7.74 6.23
CA LEU A 55 -7.42 6.53 6.89
C LEU A 55 -8.49 6.82 7.95
N GLU A 56 -8.26 7.76 8.87
CA GLU A 56 -9.23 8.04 9.95
C GLU A 56 -10.57 8.55 9.41
N ASP A 57 -10.55 9.46 8.43
CA ASP A 57 -11.76 9.94 7.74
C ASP A 57 -12.51 8.80 7.05
N SER A 58 -11.77 7.87 6.41
CA SER A 58 -12.34 6.69 5.79
C SER A 58 -12.97 5.75 6.82
N LEU A 59 -12.33 5.57 7.98
CA LEU A 59 -12.84 4.75 9.08
C LEU A 59 -14.11 5.33 9.71
N GLN A 60 -14.19 6.66 9.83
CA GLN A 60 -15.41 7.35 10.23
C GLN A 60 -16.52 7.15 9.19
N SER A 61 -16.17 7.25 7.91
CA SER A 61 -17.12 7.10 6.81
C SER A 61 -17.74 5.70 6.73
N ILE A 62 -17.03 4.65 7.11
CA ILE A 62 -17.56 3.26 7.10
C ILE A 62 -18.26 2.85 8.40
N ALA A 63 -18.36 3.72 9.41
CA ALA A 63 -18.86 3.34 10.73
C ALA A 63 -20.27 2.72 10.70
N GLY A 64 -21.15 3.18 9.79
CA GLY A 64 -22.50 2.62 9.61
C GLY A 64 -22.55 1.26 8.90
N ALA A 65 -21.47 0.86 8.23
CA ALA A 65 -21.33 -0.42 7.54
C ALA A 65 -20.55 -1.47 8.35
N SER A 66 -19.68 -1.02 9.25
CA SER A 66 -18.62 -1.84 9.84
C SER A 66 -19.02 -2.65 11.08
N SER A 67 -20.30 -2.96 11.30
CA SER A 67 -20.73 -3.70 12.50
C SER A 67 -20.61 -5.22 12.36
N GLN A 68 -20.63 -5.78 11.14
CA GLN A 68 -20.68 -7.23 10.92
C GLN A 68 -19.61 -7.76 9.96
N GLY A 69 -19.31 -7.06 8.86
CA GLY A 69 -18.39 -7.55 7.82
C GLY A 69 -16.92 -7.61 8.23
N LEU A 70 -16.12 -8.33 7.43
CA LEU A 70 -14.66 -8.32 7.52
C LEU A 70 -14.09 -7.05 6.86
N ILE A 71 -12.92 -6.61 7.30
CA ILE A 71 -12.16 -5.52 6.72
C ILE A 71 -10.96 -6.11 5.97
N LEU A 72 -10.81 -5.76 4.70
CA LEU A 72 -9.67 -6.12 3.87
C LEU A 72 -8.93 -4.85 3.42
N PRO A 73 -7.86 -4.44 4.11
CA PRO A 73 -7.08 -3.28 3.73
C PRO A 73 -6.10 -3.60 2.60
N PHE A 74 -5.90 -2.62 1.72
CA PHE A 74 -4.87 -2.61 0.67
C PHE A 74 -3.95 -1.38 0.76
N LEU A 75 -3.90 -0.72 1.92
CA LEU A 75 -2.98 0.39 2.16
C LEU A 75 -1.52 -0.08 2.13
N ASN A 76 -0.60 0.85 1.90
CA ASN A 76 0.83 0.57 2.01
C ASN A 76 1.32 0.71 3.48
N GLY A 77 2.37 -0.06 3.82
CA GLY A 77 2.91 -0.13 5.18
C GLY A 77 2.13 -1.08 6.09
N LEU A 78 2.45 -1.07 7.39
CA LEU A 78 1.78 -1.90 8.39
C LEU A 78 1.06 -1.11 9.49
N ALA A 79 1.30 0.20 9.61
CA ALA A 79 0.72 1.03 10.67
C ALA A 79 -0.81 0.90 10.77
N HIS A 80 -1.49 0.85 9.61
CA HIS A 80 -2.93 0.74 9.53
C HIS A 80 -3.47 -0.59 10.08
N ILE A 81 -2.70 -1.69 9.99
CA ILE A 81 -3.15 -3.01 10.46
C ILE A 81 -3.37 -2.99 11.98
N GLU A 82 -2.44 -2.41 12.73
CA GLU A 82 -2.54 -2.30 14.19
C GLU A 82 -3.72 -1.41 14.61
N GLN A 83 -3.91 -0.27 13.92
CA GLN A 83 -5.07 0.61 14.15
C GLN A 83 -6.40 -0.08 13.85
N LEU A 84 -6.47 -0.85 12.76
CA LEU A 84 -7.66 -1.63 12.39
C LEU A 84 -7.94 -2.74 13.41
N ASP A 85 -6.91 -3.44 13.89
CA ASP A 85 -7.05 -4.47 14.91
C ASP A 85 -7.60 -3.90 16.22
N GLN A 86 -7.11 -2.73 16.65
CA GLN A 86 -7.61 -2.04 17.84
C GLN A 86 -9.08 -1.63 17.70
N ARG A 87 -9.50 -1.22 16.50
CA ARG A 87 -10.86 -0.71 16.24
C ARG A 87 -11.90 -1.81 16.01
N PHE A 88 -11.54 -2.85 15.27
CA PHE A 88 -12.48 -3.88 14.80
C PHE A 88 -12.22 -5.27 15.37
N GLY A 89 -11.06 -5.47 16.02
CA GLY A 89 -10.60 -6.78 16.46
C GLY A 89 -9.88 -7.52 15.34
N ARG A 90 -8.76 -8.17 15.69
CA ARG A 90 -7.91 -8.92 14.75
C ARG A 90 -8.68 -9.95 13.92
N GLU A 91 -9.66 -10.64 14.52
CA GLU A 91 -10.51 -11.62 13.84
C GLU A 91 -11.32 -11.03 12.68
N ARG A 92 -11.54 -9.71 12.65
CA ARG A 92 -12.27 -9.03 11.58
C ARG A 92 -11.38 -8.37 10.53
N VAL A 93 -10.07 -8.32 10.74
CA VAL A 93 -9.13 -7.63 9.85
C VAL A 93 -8.30 -8.67 9.11
N MET A 94 -8.59 -8.85 7.83
CA MET A 94 -7.85 -9.72 6.91
C MET A 94 -6.54 -9.07 6.45
N GLY A 95 -5.67 -9.84 5.80
CA GLY A 95 -4.47 -9.30 5.16
C GLY A 95 -4.64 -9.18 3.66
N GLY A 96 -4.26 -8.02 3.12
CA GLY A 96 -4.35 -7.72 1.69
C GLY A 96 -3.15 -6.96 1.19
N ILE A 97 -2.66 -7.34 0.01
CA ILE A 97 -1.57 -6.67 -0.68
C ILE A 97 -1.99 -6.38 -2.11
N ALA A 98 -1.87 -5.12 -2.51
CA ALA A 98 -1.97 -4.73 -3.90
C ALA A 98 -0.58 -4.36 -4.46
N HIS A 99 -0.24 -4.92 -5.61
CA HIS A 99 0.84 -4.46 -6.48
C HIS A 99 0.21 -3.86 -7.73
N ILE A 100 0.02 -2.54 -7.71
CA ILE A 100 -0.58 -1.79 -8.81
C ILE A 100 0.02 -0.40 -8.88
N ALA A 101 0.21 0.10 -10.11
CA ALA A 101 0.50 1.50 -10.36
C ALA A 101 -0.72 2.15 -11.01
N ALA A 102 -1.43 2.97 -10.25
CA ALA A 102 -2.59 3.71 -10.75
C ALA A 102 -2.61 5.16 -10.23
N THR A 103 -3.32 6.03 -10.95
CA THR A 103 -3.57 7.41 -10.57
C THR A 103 -4.98 7.82 -10.95
N ILE A 104 -5.50 8.88 -10.34
CA ILE A 104 -6.65 9.61 -10.87
C ILE A 104 -6.12 10.69 -11.82
N THR A 105 -6.71 10.79 -13.01
CA THR A 105 -6.38 11.83 -14.00
C THR A 105 -7.17 13.11 -13.72
N ASP A 106 -6.84 14.20 -14.42
CA ASP A 106 -7.57 15.48 -14.30
C ASP A 106 -9.03 15.37 -14.75
N THR A 107 -9.35 14.41 -15.62
CA THR A 107 -10.74 14.09 -16.03
C THR A 107 -11.50 13.30 -14.98
N GLY A 108 -10.82 12.83 -13.92
CA GLY A 108 -11.39 11.93 -12.93
C GLY A 108 -11.34 10.45 -13.34
N ALA A 109 -10.69 10.08 -14.44
CA ALA A 109 -10.53 8.66 -14.78
C ALA A 109 -9.55 7.96 -13.84
N VAL A 110 -9.76 6.66 -13.59
CA VAL A 110 -8.75 5.80 -12.95
C VAL A 110 -7.82 5.29 -14.04
N LYS A 111 -6.55 5.72 -14.02
CA LYS A 111 -5.55 5.32 -15.01
C LYS A 111 -4.55 4.32 -14.42
N GLN A 112 -4.50 3.13 -15.01
CA GLN A 112 -3.46 2.14 -14.77
C GLN A 112 -2.21 2.51 -15.57
N LEU A 113 -1.07 2.62 -14.89
CA LEU A 113 0.19 3.10 -15.46
C LEU A 113 1.06 1.98 -16.04
N THR A 114 0.86 0.74 -15.59
CA THR A 114 1.68 -0.42 -15.95
C THR A 114 0.82 -1.68 -16.01
N ASP A 115 1.23 -2.71 -16.74
CA ASP A 115 0.56 -4.02 -16.73
C ASP A 115 0.64 -4.76 -15.38
N LEU A 116 1.46 -4.29 -14.43
CA LEU A 116 1.48 -4.82 -13.06
C LEU A 116 0.17 -4.51 -12.33
N HIS A 117 -0.62 -5.55 -12.12
CA HIS A 117 -1.84 -5.54 -11.30
C HIS A 117 -2.02 -6.91 -10.64
N VAL A 118 -1.50 -7.05 -9.42
CA VAL A 118 -1.57 -8.29 -8.63
C VAL A 118 -2.25 -7.99 -7.30
N LEU A 119 -3.21 -8.82 -6.90
CA LEU A 119 -3.77 -8.83 -5.55
C LEU A 119 -3.37 -10.12 -4.83
N THR A 120 -2.73 -9.98 -3.67
CA THR A 120 -2.51 -11.08 -2.74
C THR A 120 -3.42 -10.92 -1.54
N VAL A 121 -4.11 -11.98 -1.16
CA VAL A 121 -5.02 -12.01 0.00
C VAL A 121 -4.74 -13.24 0.85
N GLY A 122 -4.96 -13.14 2.14
CA GLY A 122 -4.97 -14.29 3.02
C GLY A 122 -5.60 -13.98 4.38
N ALA A 123 -5.86 -15.04 5.12
CA ALA A 123 -6.37 -14.98 6.48
C ALA A 123 -5.23 -14.68 7.46
N ARG A 124 -5.47 -13.77 8.40
CA ARG A 124 -4.55 -13.46 9.52
C ARG A 124 -4.88 -14.27 10.77
N THR A 125 -6.08 -14.84 10.82
CA THR A 125 -6.56 -15.75 11.86
C THR A 125 -7.39 -16.87 11.22
N PRO A 126 -7.51 -18.06 11.85
CA PRO A 126 -8.25 -19.18 11.27
C PRO A 126 -9.73 -18.87 10.97
N SER A 127 -10.36 -17.97 11.72
CA SER A 127 -11.78 -17.62 11.53
C SER A 127 -12.05 -16.93 10.19
N GLN A 128 -11.02 -16.34 9.56
CA GLN A 128 -11.13 -15.60 8.30
C GLN A 128 -10.95 -16.48 7.06
N GLU A 129 -10.46 -17.72 7.21
CA GLU A 129 -9.98 -18.54 6.11
C GLU A 129 -11.03 -18.77 5.02
N ALA A 130 -12.26 -19.09 5.42
CA ALA A 130 -13.37 -19.31 4.49
C ALA A 130 -13.66 -18.05 3.65
N ALA A 131 -13.70 -16.87 4.28
CA ALA A 131 -13.96 -15.62 3.60
C ALA A 131 -12.79 -15.19 2.70
N ALA A 132 -11.55 -15.41 3.15
CA ALA A 132 -10.34 -15.14 2.38
C ALA A 132 -10.30 -15.99 1.10
N LYS A 133 -10.61 -17.29 1.21
CA LYS A 133 -10.68 -18.20 0.06
C LYS A 133 -11.81 -17.81 -0.90
N ALA A 134 -13.01 -17.52 -0.38
CA ALA A 134 -14.13 -17.08 -1.22
C ALA A 134 -13.84 -15.78 -1.99
N PHE A 135 -13.15 -14.83 -1.35
CA PHE A 135 -12.71 -13.60 -2.01
C PHE A 135 -11.65 -13.89 -3.08
N TYR A 136 -10.65 -14.72 -2.77
CA TYR A 136 -9.64 -15.15 -3.73
C TYR A 136 -10.23 -15.85 -4.96
N GLU A 137 -11.17 -16.80 -4.76
CA GLU A 137 -11.89 -17.47 -5.85
C GLU A 137 -12.70 -16.51 -6.72
N SER A 138 -13.23 -15.44 -6.11
CA SER A 138 -13.91 -14.37 -6.86
C SER A 138 -12.90 -13.57 -7.70
N CYS A 139 -11.71 -13.29 -7.16
CA CYS A 139 -10.64 -12.60 -7.88
C CYS A 139 -10.10 -13.41 -9.07
N GLN A 140 -10.04 -14.74 -8.96
CA GLN A 140 -9.58 -15.61 -10.07
C GLN A 140 -10.48 -15.54 -11.32
N LYS A 141 -11.69 -14.98 -11.22
CA LYS A 141 -12.63 -14.79 -12.34
C LYS A 141 -12.40 -13.46 -13.07
N THR A 142 -11.30 -12.77 -12.79
CA THR A 142 -10.97 -11.44 -13.33
C THR A 142 -9.64 -11.48 -14.07
N ASP A 143 -9.35 -10.43 -14.83
CA ASP A 143 -8.13 -10.37 -15.67
C ASP A 143 -6.86 -9.95 -14.94
N PHE A 144 -6.94 -9.63 -13.64
CA PHE A 144 -5.75 -9.34 -12.83
C PHE A 144 -5.22 -10.60 -12.16
N ASN A 145 -3.94 -10.60 -11.82
CA ASN A 145 -3.33 -11.74 -11.14
C ASN A 145 -3.77 -11.79 -9.67
N ALA A 146 -4.34 -12.91 -9.25
CA ALA A 146 -4.71 -13.15 -7.86
C ALA A 146 -3.78 -14.18 -7.23
N VAL A 147 -3.37 -13.96 -5.98
CA VAL A 147 -2.56 -14.90 -5.19
C VAL A 147 -3.22 -15.11 -3.83
N TYR A 148 -3.40 -16.37 -3.44
CA TYR A 148 -3.75 -16.71 -2.06
C TYR A 148 -2.47 -16.93 -1.26
N SER A 149 -2.33 -16.23 -0.14
CA SER A 149 -1.21 -16.42 0.79
C SER A 149 -1.65 -17.23 2.00
N GLU A 150 -1.01 -18.38 2.19
CA GLU A 150 -1.14 -19.19 3.41
C GLU A 150 -0.50 -18.51 4.63
N ASN A 151 0.40 -17.54 4.41
CA ASN A 151 1.03 -16.74 5.47
C ASN A 151 1.03 -15.26 5.06
N ILE A 152 -0.13 -14.63 5.17
CA ILE A 152 -0.32 -13.24 4.71
C ILE A 152 0.48 -12.23 5.55
N GLU A 153 0.72 -12.52 6.84
CA GLU A 153 1.53 -11.65 7.70
C GLU A 153 2.98 -11.58 7.20
N GLN A 154 3.59 -12.71 6.87
CA GLN A 154 4.93 -12.72 6.26
C GLN A 154 4.95 -11.98 4.93
N ALA A 155 3.95 -12.20 4.07
CA ALA A 155 3.86 -11.51 2.79
C ALA A 155 3.74 -9.97 2.94
N LEU A 156 3.05 -9.50 3.97
CA LEU A 156 2.94 -8.07 4.28
C LEU A 156 4.31 -7.50 4.70
N TRP A 157 5.07 -8.21 5.53
CA TRP A 157 6.43 -7.83 5.92
C TRP A 157 7.42 -7.86 4.75
N ASP A 158 7.35 -8.89 3.90
CA ASP A 158 8.14 -8.99 2.66
C ASP A 158 7.91 -7.77 1.77
N LYS A 159 6.63 -7.39 1.54
CA LYS A 159 6.32 -6.18 0.78
C LYS A 159 6.79 -4.92 1.49
N TRP A 160 6.58 -4.81 2.81
CA TRP A 160 6.87 -3.57 3.54
C TRP A 160 8.38 -3.29 3.64
N THR A 161 9.23 -4.31 3.80
CA THR A 161 10.69 -4.15 3.79
C THR A 161 11.20 -3.67 2.43
N PHE A 162 10.75 -4.28 1.34
CA PHE A 162 11.05 -3.83 -0.02
C PHE A 162 10.55 -2.39 -0.25
N LEU A 163 9.29 -2.11 0.09
CA LEU A 163 8.66 -0.82 -0.15
C LEU A 163 9.31 0.30 0.66
N SER A 164 9.65 0.06 1.93
CA SER A 164 10.31 1.05 2.77
C SER A 164 11.68 1.44 2.22
N THR A 165 12.42 0.47 1.67
CA THR A 165 13.69 0.72 1.00
C THR A 165 13.51 1.51 -0.30
N LEU A 166 12.60 1.05 -1.18
CA LEU A 166 12.32 1.72 -2.45
C LEU A 166 11.86 3.17 -2.20
N ALA A 167 10.91 3.36 -1.29
CA ALA A 167 10.36 4.66 -0.95
C ALA A 167 11.40 5.56 -0.29
N GLY A 168 12.18 5.05 0.66
CA GLY A 168 13.24 5.78 1.35
C GLY A 168 14.34 6.24 0.41
N MET A 169 14.92 5.32 -0.38
CA MET A 169 16.02 5.65 -1.30
C MET A 169 15.57 6.59 -2.41
N THR A 170 14.43 6.32 -3.07
CA THR A 170 13.99 7.13 -4.22
C THR A 170 13.59 8.55 -3.81
N THR A 171 13.01 8.73 -2.62
CA THR A 171 12.71 10.07 -2.09
C THR A 171 13.94 10.80 -1.58
N LEU A 172 14.83 10.13 -0.85
CA LEU A 172 16.04 10.76 -0.32
C LEU A 172 16.99 11.22 -1.43
N CYS A 173 17.13 10.44 -2.50
CA CYS A 173 17.98 10.77 -3.64
C CYS A 173 17.24 11.57 -4.73
N ASN A 174 15.93 11.72 -4.62
CA ASN A 174 15.05 12.31 -5.64
C ASN A 174 15.30 11.74 -7.05
N GLY A 175 15.31 10.41 -7.17
CA GLY A 175 15.65 9.72 -8.41
C GLY A 175 15.18 8.27 -8.45
N SER A 176 15.23 7.67 -9.63
CA SER A 176 14.93 6.25 -9.87
C SER A 176 16.04 5.33 -9.35
N ILE A 177 15.73 4.03 -9.23
CA ILE A 177 16.72 3.02 -8.85
C ILE A 177 17.95 3.03 -9.76
N GLY A 178 17.75 3.15 -11.08
CA GLY A 178 18.85 3.18 -12.05
C GLY A 178 19.76 4.39 -11.88
N GLU A 179 19.19 5.58 -11.61
CA GLU A 179 19.95 6.80 -11.35
C GLU A 179 20.75 6.71 -10.05
N ILE A 180 20.15 6.15 -9.00
CA ILE A 180 20.81 5.96 -7.70
C ILE A 180 22.01 5.01 -7.85
N VAL A 181 21.79 3.83 -8.43
CA VAL A 181 22.83 2.80 -8.60
C VAL A 181 23.97 3.24 -9.52
N ALA A 182 23.72 4.17 -10.45
CA ALA A 182 24.77 4.74 -11.30
C ALA A 182 25.75 5.64 -10.53
N THR A 183 25.43 6.06 -9.30
CA THR A 183 26.35 6.82 -8.44
C THR A 183 27.35 5.90 -7.72
N PRO A 184 28.54 6.41 -7.33
CA PRO A 184 29.57 5.58 -6.69
C PRO A 184 29.15 4.85 -5.41
N TYR A 185 28.12 5.33 -4.71
CA TYR A 185 27.69 4.79 -3.41
C TYR A 185 26.23 4.30 -3.39
N GLY A 186 25.45 4.54 -4.45
CA GLY A 186 24.00 4.30 -4.41
C GLY A 186 23.62 2.83 -4.28
N ASP A 187 24.36 1.92 -4.94
CA ASP A 187 24.16 0.47 -4.78
C ASP A 187 24.39 0.03 -3.32
N ALA A 188 25.53 0.43 -2.74
CA ALA A 188 25.90 0.08 -1.37
C ALA A 188 24.90 0.64 -0.34
N LEU A 189 24.53 1.92 -0.46
CA LEU A 189 23.56 2.55 0.44
C LEU A 189 22.17 1.93 0.32
N THR A 190 21.74 1.56 -0.88
CA THR A 190 20.46 0.87 -1.09
C THR A 190 20.45 -0.49 -0.40
N LYS A 191 21.53 -1.28 -0.56
CA LYS A 191 21.68 -2.56 0.14
C LYS A 191 21.74 -2.39 1.65
N THR A 192 22.39 -1.34 2.16
CA THR A 192 22.42 -1.03 3.59
C THR A 192 21.02 -0.70 4.13
N MET A 193 20.25 0.16 3.45
CA MET A 193 18.88 0.47 3.89
C MET A 193 17.98 -0.78 3.84
N PHE A 194 18.13 -1.63 2.82
CA PHE A 194 17.41 -2.90 2.75
C PHE A 194 17.77 -3.83 3.91
N ALA A 195 19.05 -3.97 4.21
CA ALA A 195 19.53 -4.77 5.34
C ALA A 195 18.99 -4.26 6.69
N GLN A 196 18.90 -2.94 6.89
CA GLN A 196 18.25 -2.35 8.06
C GLN A 196 16.77 -2.77 8.14
N CYS A 197 16.02 -2.69 7.03
CA CYS A 197 14.62 -3.14 6.98
C CYS A 197 14.49 -4.64 7.29
N CYS A 198 15.35 -5.50 6.74
CA CYS A 198 15.34 -6.93 7.01
C CYS A 198 15.66 -7.25 8.47
N ALA A 199 16.63 -6.56 9.09
CA ALA A 199 16.96 -6.74 10.50
C ALA A 199 15.79 -6.36 11.42
N ILE A 200 15.04 -5.30 11.06
CA ILE A 200 13.83 -4.92 11.78
C ILE A 200 12.77 -6.01 11.66
N ALA A 201 12.51 -6.51 10.45
CA ALA A 201 11.54 -7.60 10.24
C ALA A 201 11.90 -8.87 11.03
N ASP A 202 13.17 -9.27 11.01
CA ASP A 202 13.68 -10.41 11.76
C ASP A 202 13.46 -10.27 13.28
N ALA A 203 13.77 -9.10 13.84
CA ALA A 203 13.57 -8.83 15.27
C ALA A 203 12.10 -8.83 15.71
N HIS A 204 11.16 -8.72 14.76
CA HIS A 204 9.72 -8.86 14.97
C HIS A 204 9.15 -10.24 14.59
N GLY A 205 10.02 -11.21 14.27
CA GLY A 205 9.64 -12.60 13.99
C GLY A 205 9.25 -12.88 12.54
N PHE A 206 9.55 -11.96 11.63
CA PHE A 206 9.21 -12.05 10.20
C PHE A 206 10.47 -12.07 9.34
N THR A 207 11.35 -13.04 9.58
CA THR A 207 12.60 -13.20 8.83
C THR A 207 12.32 -13.30 7.33
N ILE A 208 12.84 -12.34 6.57
CA ILE A 208 12.70 -12.32 5.11
C ILE A 208 13.54 -13.47 4.53
N ALA A 209 12.90 -14.40 3.81
CA ALA A 209 13.60 -15.57 3.27
C ALA A 209 14.70 -15.16 2.28
N ALA A 210 15.82 -15.89 2.24
CA ALA A 210 16.98 -15.56 1.40
C ALA A 210 16.63 -15.36 -0.08
N GLY A 211 15.75 -16.19 -0.64
CA GLY A 211 15.28 -16.03 -2.03
C GLY A 211 14.48 -14.74 -2.27
N VAL A 212 13.72 -14.28 -1.26
CA VAL A 212 12.97 -13.00 -1.31
C VAL A 212 13.94 -11.82 -1.17
N GLN A 213 14.94 -11.92 -0.30
CA GLN A 213 15.99 -10.91 -0.16
C GLN A 213 16.78 -10.74 -1.47
N SER A 214 17.22 -11.84 -2.09
CA SER A 214 17.98 -11.78 -3.35
C SER A 214 17.18 -11.10 -4.47
N LYS A 215 15.90 -11.47 -4.64
CA LYS A 215 15.01 -10.82 -5.62
C LYS A 215 14.79 -9.34 -5.32
N SER A 216 14.64 -8.99 -4.04
CA SER A 216 14.47 -7.61 -3.62
C SER A 216 15.70 -6.77 -3.94
N ILE A 217 16.89 -7.28 -3.61
CA ILE A 217 18.17 -6.63 -3.94
C ILE A 217 18.31 -6.48 -5.45
N GLU A 218 18.07 -7.54 -6.23
CA GLU A 218 18.12 -7.49 -7.70
C GLU A 218 17.27 -6.34 -8.27
N MET A 219 16.03 -6.21 -7.80
CA MET A 219 15.14 -5.12 -8.23
C MET A 219 15.60 -3.75 -7.73
N LEU A 220 16.03 -3.66 -6.46
CA LEU A 220 16.47 -2.41 -5.81
C LEU A 220 17.83 -1.92 -6.29
N THR A 221 18.61 -2.77 -6.95
CA THR A 221 19.92 -2.40 -7.51
C THR A 221 20.02 -2.63 -9.02
N ALA A 222 18.88 -2.70 -9.72
CA ALA A 222 18.83 -2.91 -11.15
C ALA A 222 19.37 -1.70 -11.93
N VAL A 223 20.50 -1.88 -12.62
CA VAL A 223 21.12 -0.85 -13.46
C VAL A 223 20.14 -0.39 -14.55
N GLY A 224 20.00 0.93 -14.70
CA GLY A 224 19.10 1.54 -15.69
C GLY A 224 17.59 1.41 -15.39
N SER A 225 17.23 0.89 -14.22
CA SER A 225 15.82 0.73 -13.83
C SER A 225 15.11 2.08 -13.68
N PRO A 226 13.98 2.33 -14.37
CA PRO A 226 13.19 3.55 -14.19
C PRO A 226 12.32 3.51 -12.91
N MET A 227 12.47 2.47 -12.08
CA MET A 227 11.59 2.23 -10.94
C MET A 227 11.71 3.33 -9.88
N THR A 228 10.55 3.85 -9.46
CA THR A 228 10.40 4.81 -8.36
C THR A 228 9.24 4.39 -7.47
N ALA A 229 9.25 4.75 -6.19
CA ALA A 229 8.05 4.63 -5.36
C ALA A 229 6.99 5.68 -5.74
N SER A 230 5.70 5.37 -5.53
CA SER A 230 4.62 6.34 -5.66
C SER A 230 4.82 7.56 -4.76
N MET A 231 5.47 7.38 -3.61
CA MET A 231 5.78 8.44 -2.66
C MET A 231 6.70 9.52 -3.26
N LEU A 232 7.64 9.16 -4.15
CA LEU A 232 8.46 10.14 -4.87
C LEU A 232 7.63 10.99 -5.81
N ARG A 233 6.70 10.38 -6.54
CA ARG A 233 5.77 11.11 -7.41
C ARG A 233 4.89 12.07 -6.61
N ASP A 234 4.35 11.61 -5.48
CA ASP A 234 3.56 12.46 -4.57
C ASP A 234 4.41 13.63 -4.04
N LEU A 235 5.67 13.37 -3.63
CA LEU A 235 6.61 14.40 -3.17
C LEU A 235 6.89 15.45 -4.26
N ASN A 236 7.20 15.01 -5.48
CA ASN A 236 7.53 15.89 -6.61
C ASN A 236 6.33 16.70 -7.11
N ALA A 237 5.11 16.18 -6.95
CA ALA A 237 3.88 16.91 -7.24
C ALA A 237 3.48 17.90 -6.12
N GLY A 238 4.24 17.98 -5.02
CA GLY A 238 3.89 18.80 -3.87
C GLY A 238 2.72 18.26 -3.06
N ASN A 239 2.33 16.99 -3.27
CA ASN A 239 1.24 16.36 -2.54
C ASN A 239 1.68 15.87 -1.16
N LYS A 240 0.70 15.61 -0.29
CA LYS A 240 0.92 14.85 0.94
C LYS A 240 1.48 13.46 0.62
N THR A 241 2.42 12.99 1.42
CA THR A 241 3.07 11.68 1.25
C THR A 241 2.74 10.74 2.41
N GLU A 242 2.96 9.44 2.20
CA GLU A 242 2.64 8.37 3.18
C GLU A 242 3.84 8.00 4.08
N HIS A 243 4.86 8.86 4.13
CA HIS A 243 6.13 8.60 4.83
C HIS A 243 5.97 8.29 6.32
N GLY A 244 4.97 8.85 6.99
CA GLY A 244 4.63 8.46 8.37
C GLY A 244 4.18 7.00 8.50
N HIS A 245 3.32 6.52 7.60
CA HIS A 245 2.82 5.14 7.66
C HIS A 245 3.83 4.10 7.16
N ILE A 246 4.78 4.51 6.32
CA ILE A 246 5.78 3.62 5.73
C ILE A 246 7.09 3.68 6.52
N LEU A 247 7.71 4.86 6.60
CA LEU A 247 9.07 5.02 7.15
C LEU A 247 9.05 5.26 8.66
N LEU A 248 8.19 6.15 9.18
CA LEU A 248 8.13 6.39 10.63
C LEU A 248 7.72 5.13 11.37
N GLU A 249 6.76 4.37 10.86
CA GLU A 249 6.40 3.11 11.48
C GLU A 249 7.55 2.09 11.48
N MET A 250 8.36 2.03 10.41
CA MET A 250 9.57 1.19 10.37
C MET A 250 10.60 1.65 11.41
N ILE A 251 10.77 2.97 11.58
CA ILE A 251 11.62 3.58 12.62
C ILE A 251 11.11 3.22 14.03
N ASN A 252 9.80 3.31 14.28
CA ASN A 252 9.20 2.96 15.57
C ASN A 252 9.46 1.48 15.90
N LYS A 253 9.26 0.58 14.92
CA LYS A 253 9.55 -0.86 15.07
C LYS A 253 11.04 -1.12 15.32
N ALA A 254 11.95 -0.37 14.71
CA ALA A 254 13.39 -0.45 14.97
C ALA A 254 13.75 0.01 16.40
N GLN A 255 13.23 1.16 16.83
CA GLN A 255 13.48 1.73 18.16
C GLN A 255 12.99 0.81 19.29
N ALA A 256 11.82 0.19 19.12
CA ALA A 256 11.29 -0.80 20.07
C ALA A 256 12.22 -2.02 20.26
N LYS A 257 13.11 -2.29 19.29
CA LYS A 257 14.10 -3.37 19.32
C LYS A 257 15.54 -2.86 19.48
N GLN A 258 15.74 -1.55 19.69
CA GLN A 258 17.06 -0.91 19.81
C GLN A 258 17.98 -1.15 18.60
N LEU A 259 17.39 -1.21 17.40
CA LEU A 259 18.12 -1.41 16.15
C LEU A 259 18.48 -0.07 15.49
N ASP A 260 19.64 -0.05 14.83
CA ASP A 260 20.02 1.08 13.98
C ASP A 260 19.20 1.08 12.67
N CYS A 261 18.77 2.26 12.27
CA CYS A 261 17.99 2.51 11.06
C CYS A 261 18.26 3.92 10.50
N ASP A 262 19.49 4.42 10.64
CA ASP A 262 19.83 5.81 10.32
C ASP A 262 19.52 6.25 8.89
N LEU A 263 19.63 5.38 7.88
CA LEU A 263 19.23 5.74 6.52
C LEU A 263 17.71 5.93 6.41
N ILE A 264 16.92 5.12 7.12
CA ILE A 264 15.46 5.25 7.17
C ILE A 264 15.07 6.58 7.87
N LYS A 265 15.74 6.90 8.99
CA LYS A 265 15.56 8.18 9.70
C LYS A 265 15.93 9.39 8.83
N MET A 266 17.01 9.28 8.06
CA MET A 266 17.47 10.32 7.14
C MET A 266 16.44 10.56 6.03
N ALA A 267 15.93 9.49 5.40
CA ALA A 267 14.87 9.61 4.41
C ALA A 267 13.60 10.24 4.99
N TYR A 268 13.15 9.79 6.16
CA TYR A 268 11.99 10.37 6.85
C TYR A 268 12.19 11.87 7.13
N THR A 269 13.35 12.25 7.67
CA THR A 269 13.67 13.65 8.01
C THR A 269 13.72 14.53 6.77
N HIS A 270 14.29 14.04 5.66
CA HIS A 270 14.33 14.73 4.39
C HIS A 270 12.91 15.06 3.88
N ILE A 271 12.02 14.07 3.91
CA ILE A 271 10.62 14.24 3.46
C ILE A 271 9.87 15.23 4.36
N GLU A 272 10.03 15.12 5.68
CA GLU A 272 9.43 16.05 6.65
C GLU A 272 9.82 17.51 6.37
N ILE A 273 11.09 17.77 6.06
CA ILE A 273 11.56 19.12 5.72
C ILE A 273 10.85 19.64 4.47
N ILE A 274 10.68 18.81 3.44
CA ILE A 274 10.00 19.20 2.20
C ILE A 274 8.52 19.45 2.44
N GLN A 275 7.84 18.54 3.15
CA GLN A 275 6.39 18.65 3.42
C GLN A 275 6.07 19.93 4.21
N ARG A 276 6.90 20.29 5.21
CA ARG A 276 6.72 21.53 5.99
C ARG A 276 6.96 22.82 5.21
N ARG A 277 7.69 22.77 4.10
CA ARG A 277 7.88 23.93 3.21
C ARG A 277 6.68 24.15 2.29
N ASN A 278 5.90 23.10 2.04
CA ASN A 278 4.75 23.12 1.14
C ASN A 278 3.41 23.35 1.87
N THR A 279 3.42 23.39 3.21
CA THR A 279 2.29 23.74 4.08
C THR A 279 2.36 25.20 4.51
#